data_AF-A0A521GQ29-F1
#
_entry.id   AF-A0A521GQ29-F1
#
_cell.length_a   1.000
_cell.length_b   1.000
_cell.length_c   1.000
_cell.angle_alpha   90.00
_cell.angle_beta   90.00
_cell.angle_gamma   90.00
#
_symmetry.space_group_name_H-M   'P 1'
#
loop_
_entity.id
_entity.type
_entity.pdbx_description
1 polymer ?
#
loop_
_entity_poly.entity_id
_entity_poly.type
_entity_poly.pdbx_seq_one_letter_code
_entity_poly.pdbx_strand_id
1 'polypeptide(L)'
;MSYVKSLLFGIGVVAALVGIAANSTTAHATKSSHCVDASKTSNLVFPTPGSNEWVLSGNKITGKIGLKGNLPACKDTTIYLSSYIMPDTWDQKSFPQTASPQTFIESQSITFKAKQATAQTTLTVSYPVPCKNVQVDLYYGPEKTTLDEQGHNGVYISHKFIKRDNEACKPRVTPAAPSVSDVCGTDKDTLTISATEGVAYLLNGNAISAGTHPVTGSVTVTAQAASNQYVIASDVVTQWAFTLTDEKCPTPGQGGGSVDNSTPTTPQVLATSTATPATLPATGASVQQIVTFVASLVAFAYGVVYLVRAKLATNHNS
;
A
#
# COMPACT_ATOMS: atom_id res chain seq x y z
N MET A 1 11.23 22.75 -66.35
CA MET A 1 12.64 22.34 -66.16
C MET A 1 13.37 23.45 -65.43
N SER A 2 13.60 23.29 -64.12
CA SER A 2 14.67 23.99 -63.41
C SER A 2 14.88 23.33 -62.05
N TYR A 3 16.14 22.95 -61.83
CA TYR A 3 16.74 22.36 -60.64
C TYR A 3 16.84 23.40 -59.52
N VAL A 4 16.60 23.02 -58.26
CA VAL A 4 17.29 23.63 -57.12
C VAL A 4 17.66 22.54 -56.10
N LYS A 5 18.97 22.39 -55.88
CA LYS A 5 19.64 21.53 -54.90
C LYS A 5 19.53 22.15 -53.50
N SER A 6 19.14 21.37 -52.50
CA SER A 6 19.32 21.73 -51.08
C SER A 6 20.72 21.35 -50.61
N LEU A 7 21.45 22.36 -50.13
CA LEU A 7 22.76 22.25 -49.50
C LEU A 7 22.57 22.12 -47.97
N LEU A 8 23.15 21.08 -47.38
CA LEU A 8 23.24 20.87 -45.93
C LEU A 8 24.38 21.73 -45.36
N PHE A 9 24.07 22.59 -44.39
CA PHE A 9 25.06 23.23 -43.51
C PHE A 9 25.05 22.51 -42.16
N GLY A 10 26.09 21.72 -41.89
CA GLY A 10 26.35 21.12 -40.59
C GLY A 10 27.12 22.11 -39.70
N ILE A 11 26.51 22.49 -38.58
CA ILE A 11 27.16 23.25 -37.51
C ILE A 11 28.00 22.27 -36.69
N GLY A 12 29.32 22.42 -36.76
CA GLY A 12 30.26 21.70 -35.90
C GLY A 12 30.26 22.29 -34.50
N VAL A 13 29.72 21.55 -33.53
CA VAL A 13 29.91 21.84 -32.10
C VAL A 13 31.13 21.04 -31.64
N VAL A 14 32.24 21.74 -31.43
CA VAL A 14 33.45 21.17 -30.80
C VAL A 14 33.19 21.08 -29.30
N ALA A 15 32.79 19.90 -28.81
CA ALA A 15 32.76 19.61 -27.39
C ALA A 15 34.17 19.19 -26.94
N ALA A 16 34.86 20.09 -26.23
CA ALA A 16 36.08 19.76 -25.51
C ALA A 16 35.76 18.77 -24.39
N LEU A 17 36.10 17.50 -24.60
CA LEU A 17 36.05 16.47 -23.56
C LEU A 17 37.22 16.69 -22.60
N VAL A 18 36.94 17.33 -21.47
CA VAL A 18 37.80 17.24 -20.29
C VAL A 18 37.75 15.80 -19.80
N GLY A 19 38.81 15.05 -20.09
CA GLY A 19 39.00 13.72 -19.53
C GLY A 19 39.21 13.81 -18.03
N ILE A 20 38.15 13.59 -17.26
CA ILE A 20 38.28 13.26 -15.84
C ILE A 20 38.78 11.82 -15.82
N ALA A 21 40.10 11.65 -15.83
CA ALA A 21 40.71 10.41 -15.41
C ALA A 21 40.27 10.19 -13.95
N ALA A 22 39.38 9.23 -13.73
CA ALA A 22 39.15 8.69 -12.40
C ALA A 22 40.48 8.03 -11.98
N ASN A 23 41.34 8.80 -11.34
CA ASN A 23 42.44 8.25 -10.56
C ASN A 23 41.79 7.33 -9.53
N SER A 24 41.84 6.02 -9.76
CA SER A 24 41.79 5.05 -8.69
C SER A 24 43.05 5.30 -7.86
N THR A 25 42.99 6.30 -6.98
CA THR A 25 43.93 6.38 -5.89
C THR A 25 43.74 5.07 -5.14
N THR A 26 44.71 4.17 -5.29
CA THR A 26 45.06 3.25 -4.21
C THR A 26 45.30 4.15 -3.01
N ALA A 27 44.23 4.45 -2.27
CA ALA A 27 44.32 5.00 -0.95
C ALA A 27 45.17 3.99 -0.20
N HIS A 28 46.46 4.33 -0.04
CA HIS A 28 47.31 3.67 0.92
C HIS A 28 46.52 3.73 2.22
N ALA A 29 45.99 2.58 2.62
CA ALA A 29 45.39 2.39 3.92
C ALA A 29 46.48 2.69 4.93
N THR A 30 46.60 3.96 5.32
CA THR A 30 47.27 4.35 6.54
C THR A 30 46.67 3.43 7.60
N LYS A 31 47.54 2.69 8.29
CA LYS A 31 47.20 1.79 9.39
C LYS A 31 46.47 2.60 10.47
N SER A 32 45.20 2.86 10.27
CA SER A 32 44.28 3.19 11.33
C SER A 32 44.10 1.88 12.08
N SER A 33 44.78 1.76 13.21
CA SER A 33 44.53 0.74 14.23
C SER A 33 43.12 0.85 14.83
N HIS A 34 42.28 1.77 14.35
CA HIS A 34 40.95 2.02 14.84
C HIS A 34 39.93 1.27 13.96
N CYS A 35 39.61 0.06 14.38
CA CYS A 35 38.41 -0.65 13.96
C CYS A 35 37.26 -0.36 14.95
N VAL A 36 36.03 -0.67 14.57
CA VAL A 36 34.87 -0.60 15.48
C VAL A 36 34.31 -2.00 15.77
N ASP A 37 33.89 -2.21 17.01
CA ASP A 37 33.21 -3.44 17.40
C ASP A 37 31.78 -3.41 16.87
N ALA A 38 31.57 -4.03 15.70
CA ALA A 38 30.28 -4.11 15.03
C ALA A 38 29.25 -4.95 15.80
N SER A 39 29.62 -5.68 16.87
CA SER A 39 28.64 -6.38 17.73
C SER A 39 27.97 -5.48 18.77
N LYS A 40 28.35 -4.20 18.84
CA LYS A 40 27.70 -3.20 19.69
C LYS A 40 26.78 -2.33 18.85
N THR A 41 25.50 -2.27 19.23
CA THR A 41 24.48 -1.49 18.50
C THR A 41 24.84 0.00 18.43
N SER A 42 25.50 0.54 19.46
CA SER A 42 26.01 1.92 19.49
C SER A 42 27.07 2.26 18.43
N ASN A 43 27.67 1.24 17.80
CA ASN A 43 28.67 1.38 16.74
C ASN A 43 28.08 1.16 15.34
N LEU A 44 26.82 0.78 15.25
CA LEU A 44 26.10 0.66 13.99
C LEU A 44 25.47 2.00 13.62
N VAL A 45 25.47 2.29 12.33
CA VAL A 45 24.70 3.38 11.72
C VAL A 45 23.57 2.71 10.97
N PHE A 46 22.36 2.82 11.48
CA PHE A 46 21.16 2.25 10.85
C PHE A 46 20.00 3.25 11.01
N PRO A 47 18.95 3.12 10.19
CA PRO A 47 17.78 3.97 10.30
C PRO A 47 17.18 3.88 11.70
N THR A 48 17.15 4.99 12.43
CA THR A 48 16.51 5.01 13.74
C THR A 48 15.00 4.78 13.59
N PRO A 49 14.32 4.14 14.57
CA PRO A 49 12.88 4.03 14.56
C PRO A 49 12.24 5.42 14.41
N GLY A 50 11.44 5.60 13.36
CA GLY A 50 10.81 6.89 13.03
C GLY A 50 11.62 7.82 12.12
N SER A 51 12.87 7.49 11.75
CA SER A 51 13.59 8.28 10.73
C SER A 51 13.10 7.98 9.32
N ASN A 52 13.30 8.96 8.42
CA ASN A 52 13.06 8.84 6.98
C ASN A 52 14.13 8.00 6.26
N GLU A 53 15.07 7.39 7.00
CA GLU A 53 16.15 6.57 6.42
C GLU A 53 15.69 5.14 6.09
N TRP A 54 14.50 4.74 6.58
CA TRP A 54 13.78 3.59 6.05
C TRP A 54 13.06 4.00 4.77
N VAL A 55 13.51 3.49 3.64
CA VAL A 55 12.88 3.76 2.34
C VAL A 55 11.86 2.68 2.04
N LEU A 56 10.58 3.06 2.06
CA LEU A 56 9.47 2.22 1.61
C LEU A 56 9.23 2.48 0.12
N SER A 57 9.29 1.44 -0.70
CA SER A 57 9.02 1.52 -2.13
C SER A 57 8.21 0.30 -2.57
N GLY A 58 6.92 0.52 -2.87
CA GLY A 58 6.00 -0.56 -3.21
C GLY A 58 5.84 -1.58 -2.07
N ASN A 59 6.25 -2.82 -2.33
CA ASN A 59 6.27 -3.93 -1.37
C ASN A 59 7.68 -4.21 -0.83
N LYS A 60 8.60 -3.25 -0.90
CA LYS A 60 9.98 -3.39 -0.43
C LYS A 60 10.36 -2.33 0.57
N ILE A 61 11.07 -2.74 1.60
CA ILE A 61 11.64 -1.86 2.62
C ILE A 61 13.15 -1.96 2.52
N THR A 62 13.79 -0.80 2.52
CA THR A 62 15.23 -0.68 2.36
C THR A 62 15.82 0.05 3.55
N GLY A 63 16.84 -0.55 4.16
CA GLY A 63 17.58 0.01 5.29
C GLY A 63 19.07 0.12 4.98
N LYS A 64 19.64 1.31 5.18
CA LYS A 64 21.08 1.56 4.99
C LYS A 64 21.83 1.26 6.29
N ILE A 65 22.68 0.25 6.30
CA ILE A 65 23.38 -0.22 7.50
C ILE A 65 24.87 0.02 7.34
N GLY A 66 25.51 0.62 8.32
CA GLY A 66 26.93 0.90 8.31
C GLY A 66 27.56 0.93 9.69
N LEU A 67 28.82 1.34 9.72
CA LEU A 67 29.66 1.41 10.91
C LEU A 67 30.01 2.87 11.23
N LYS A 68 30.00 3.20 12.52
CA LYS A 68 30.28 4.55 13.00
C LYS A 68 31.66 5.03 12.53
N GLY A 69 31.72 6.28 12.06
CA GLY A 69 32.95 6.87 11.55
C GLY A 69 33.45 6.25 10.23
N ASN A 70 32.62 5.43 9.57
CA ASN A 70 32.98 4.73 8.35
C ASN A 70 34.22 3.82 8.52
N LEU A 71 34.44 3.31 9.74
CA LEU A 71 35.59 2.49 10.13
C LEU A 71 35.34 0.99 9.85
N PRO A 72 36.40 0.19 9.61
CA PRO A 72 36.25 -1.25 9.43
C PRO A 72 35.84 -1.96 10.72
N ALA A 73 35.20 -3.12 10.62
CA ALA A 73 34.88 -3.94 11.79
C ALA A 73 36.14 -4.54 12.42
N CYS A 74 36.15 -4.67 13.75
CA CYS A 74 37.23 -5.35 14.48
C CYS A 74 37.22 -6.86 14.33
N LYS A 75 36.03 -7.44 14.13
CA LYS A 75 35.77 -8.86 13.93
C LYS A 75 34.68 -9.02 12.87
N ASP A 76 34.60 -10.21 12.29
CA ASP A 76 33.48 -10.55 11.41
C ASP A 76 32.18 -10.46 12.22
N THR A 77 31.23 -9.64 11.75
CA THR A 77 29.90 -9.53 12.33
C THR A 77 28.86 -9.61 11.23
N THR A 78 27.96 -10.58 11.34
CA THR A 78 26.82 -10.71 10.43
C THR A 78 25.59 -10.03 11.02
N ILE A 79 24.91 -9.25 10.19
CA ILE A 79 23.65 -8.59 10.50
C ILE A 79 22.60 -9.07 9.50
N TYR A 80 21.42 -9.39 10.01
CA TYR A 80 20.25 -9.78 9.23
C TYR A 80 19.21 -8.67 9.26
N LEU A 81 18.55 -8.44 8.13
CA LEU A 81 17.33 -7.68 7.99
C LEU A 81 16.24 -8.68 7.59
N SER A 82 15.28 -8.92 8.47
CA SER A 82 14.20 -9.91 8.25
C SER A 82 12.83 -9.23 8.31
N SER A 83 11.89 -9.66 7.47
CA SER A 83 10.50 -9.20 7.50
C SER A 83 9.56 -10.31 8.00
N TYR A 84 8.55 -9.88 8.76
CA TYR A 84 7.56 -10.75 9.40
C TYR A 84 6.16 -10.16 9.28
N ILE A 85 5.17 -11.04 9.18
CA ILE A 85 3.77 -10.71 9.43
C ILE A 85 3.52 -10.76 10.93
N MET A 86 2.98 -9.67 11.46
CA MET A 86 2.52 -9.59 12.84
C MET A 86 1.11 -10.17 12.96
N PRO A 87 0.81 -10.90 14.05
CA PRO A 87 -0.55 -11.38 14.31
C PRO A 87 -1.50 -10.18 14.53
N ASP A 88 -2.76 -10.34 14.11
CA ASP A 88 -3.78 -9.28 14.26
C ASP A 88 -4.10 -8.97 15.73
N THR A 89 -3.75 -9.88 16.64
CA THR A 89 -3.89 -9.72 18.09
C THR A 89 -2.85 -8.79 18.71
N TRP A 90 -1.83 -8.36 17.96
CA TRP A 90 -0.74 -7.55 18.51
C TRP A 90 -1.18 -6.14 18.89
N ASP A 91 -1.04 -5.82 20.16
CA ASP A 91 -1.44 -4.53 20.75
C ASP A 91 -0.38 -3.42 20.61
N GLN A 92 0.75 -3.74 19.96
CA GLN A 92 1.91 -2.85 19.78
C GLN A 92 2.59 -2.41 21.09
N LYS A 93 2.23 -3.03 22.22
CA LYS A 93 2.74 -2.67 23.55
C LYS A 93 3.45 -3.82 24.23
N SER A 94 3.06 -5.06 23.95
CA SER A 94 3.54 -6.22 24.69
C SER A 94 4.12 -7.28 23.76
N PHE A 95 5.42 -7.51 23.90
CA PHE A 95 6.05 -8.76 23.49
C PHE A 95 6.26 -9.62 24.75
N PRO A 96 6.05 -10.95 24.74
CA PRO A 96 5.71 -11.84 23.61
C PRO A 96 4.22 -12.12 23.40
N GLN A 97 3.36 -11.84 24.39
CA GLN A 97 2.03 -12.46 24.49
C GLN A 97 1.09 -12.16 23.31
N THR A 98 1.13 -10.93 22.78
CA THR A 98 0.25 -10.52 21.68
C THR A 98 0.98 -10.48 20.33
N ALA A 99 2.31 -10.53 20.35
CA ALA A 99 3.20 -10.37 19.20
C ALA A 99 3.66 -11.70 18.57
N SER A 100 3.34 -12.83 19.21
CA SER A 100 3.76 -14.18 18.81
C SER A 100 2.55 -15.09 18.53
N PRO A 101 2.60 -16.01 17.56
CA PRO A 101 3.71 -16.23 16.62
C PRO A 101 3.74 -15.18 15.50
N GLN A 102 4.95 -14.83 15.07
CA GLN A 102 5.15 -14.05 13.85
C GLN A 102 5.33 -14.99 12.65
N THR A 103 4.87 -14.59 11.47
CA THR A 103 5.11 -15.36 10.24
C THR A 103 6.25 -14.74 9.46
N PHE A 104 7.38 -15.44 9.35
CA PHE A 104 8.52 -15.02 8.54
C PHE A 104 8.16 -14.87 7.06
N ILE A 105 8.72 -13.85 6.41
CA ILE A 105 8.53 -13.57 4.98
C ILE A 105 9.84 -13.74 4.22
N GLU A 106 10.84 -12.91 4.51
CA GLU A 106 12.11 -12.84 3.80
C GLU A 106 13.22 -12.35 4.75
N SER A 107 14.47 -12.70 4.47
CA SER A 107 15.63 -12.08 5.10
C SER A 107 16.75 -11.81 4.10
N GLN A 108 17.53 -10.78 4.39
CA GLN A 108 18.82 -10.53 3.78
C GLN A 108 19.87 -10.32 4.87
N SER A 109 21.14 -10.56 4.55
CA SER A 109 22.22 -10.33 5.49
C SER A 109 23.43 -9.63 4.88
N ILE A 110 24.21 -9.01 5.74
CA ILE A 110 25.54 -8.51 5.44
C ILE A 110 26.51 -9.02 6.49
N THR A 111 27.72 -9.37 6.08
CA THR A 111 28.83 -9.60 7.01
C THR A 111 29.85 -8.48 6.87
N PHE A 112 30.00 -7.68 7.93
CA PHE A 112 31.10 -6.73 8.06
C PHE A 112 32.37 -7.52 8.37
N LYS A 113 33.19 -7.76 7.35
CA LYS A 113 34.44 -8.50 7.49
C LYS A 113 35.47 -7.69 8.27
N ALA A 114 36.20 -8.37 9.14
CA ALA A 114 37.25 -7.77 9.94
C ALA A 114 38.27 -7.06 9.05
N LYS A 115 38.61 -5.81 9.40
CA LYS A 115 39.64 -5.01 8.72
C LYS A 115 39.34 -4.69 7.23
N GLN A 116 38.14 -4.97 6.73
CA GLN A 116 37.72 -4.56 5.39
C GLN A 116 37.01 -3.21 5.43
N ALA A 117 37.27 -2.37 4.44
CA ALA A 117 36.72 -1.00 4.33
C ALA A 117 35.21 -0.96 4.00
N THR A 118 34.49 -2.07 4.09
CA THR A 118 33.04 -2.12 3.90
C THR A 118 32.36 -1.45 5.08
N ALA A 119 32.21 -0.14 4.99
CA ALA A 119 31.72 0.65 6.10
C ALA A 119 30.21 0.94 6.03
N GLN A 120 29.58 0.66 4.88
CA GLN A 120 28.14 0.80 4.69
C GLN A 120 27.62 -0.11 3.57
N THR A 121 26.39 -0.57 3.72
CA THR A 121 25.62 -1.32 2.71
C THR A 121 24.14 -0.95 2.79
N THR A 122 23.38 -1.45 1.84
CA THR A 122 21.93 -1.35 1.81
C THR A 122 21.35 -2.76 1.79
N LEU A 123 20.44 -3.07 2.71
CA LEU A 123 19.65 -4.30 2.70
C LEU A 123 18.21 -3.97 2.33
N THR A 124 17.58 -4.86 1.56
CA THR A 124 16.20 -4.70 1.11
C THR A 124 15.42 -5.99 1.30
N VAL A 125 14.32 -5.94 2.04
CA VAL A 125 13.40 -7.10 2.15
C VAL A 125 12.03 -6.76 1.61
N SER A 126 11.31 -7.78 1.14
CA SER A 126 9.95 -7.66 0.66
C SER A 126 8.94 -7.83 1.80
N TYR A 127 7.77 -7.24 1.63
CA TYR A 127 6.60 -7.40 2.48
C TYR A 127 5.31 -7.41 1.63
N PRO A 128 5.07 -8.50 0.89
CA PRO A 128 4.08 -8.53 -0.19
C PRO A 128 2.62 -8.56 0.30
N VAL A 129 2.35 -8.68 1.60
CA VAL A 129 0.99 -8.83 2.11
C VAL A 129 0.35 -7.45 2.30
N PRO A 130 -0.58 -7.04 1.41
CA PRO A 130 -1.10 -5.67 1.41
C PRO A 130 -1.89 -5.34 2.69
N CYS A 131 -2.37 -6.36 3.40
CA CYS A 131 -3.39 -6.25 4.44
C CYS A 131 -3.02 -6.89 5.77
N LYS A 132 -1.73 -7.12 5.99
CA LYS A 132 -1.24 -7.53 7.30
C LYS A 132 -0.23 -6.54 7.81
N ASN A 133 -0.27 -6.34 9.12
CA ASN A 133 0.76 -5.60 9.83
C ASN A 133 2.10 -6.31 9.62
N VAL A 134 3.15 -5.56 9.28
CA VAL A 134 4.47 -6.11 9.01
C VAL A 134 5.46 -5.49 9.97
N GLN A 135 6.32 -6.33 10.53
CA GLN A 135 7.49 -5.92 11.29
C GLN A 135 8.73 -6.28 10.50
N VAL A 136 9.67 -5.34 10.42
CA VAL A 136 10.97 -5.56 9.82
C VAL A 136 12.01 -5.37 10.91
N ASP A 137 12.80 -6.40 11.16
CA ASP A 137 13.74 -6.42 12.26
C ASP A 137 15.17 -6.52 11.76
N LEU A 138 16.07 -5.97 12.57
CA LEU A 138 17.50 -6.06 12.40
C LEU A 138 18.11 -6.89 13.55
N TYR A 139 18.89 -7.92 13.20
CA TYR A 139 19.49 -8.84 14.18
C TYR A 139 20.98 -9.04 13.97
N TYR A 140 21.70 -9.33 15.04
CA TYR A 140 22.98 -10.02 14.95
C TYR A 140 22.77 -11.49 14.60
N GLY A 141 23.70 -12.05 13.83
CA GLY A 141 23.74 -13.49 13.59
C GLY A 141 23.90 -14.32 14.86
N PRO A 142 23.42 -15.59 14.87
CA PRO A 142 22.78 -16.29 13.75
C PRO A 142 21.36 -15.78 13.46
N GLU A 143 20.88 -15.99 12.22
CA GLU A 143 19.54 -15.57 11.81
C GLU A 143 18.47 -16.16 12.73
N LYS A 144 17.47 -15.35 13.05
CA LYS A 144 16.22 -15.81 13.65
C LYS A 144 15.17 -15.81 12.56
N THR A 145 14.58 -16.96 12.28
CA THR A 145 13.44 -17.11 11.37
C THR A 145 12.16 -17.45 12.12
N THR A 146 12.28 -17.81 13.40
CA THR A 146 11.16 -18.06 14.32
C THR A 146 11.35 -17.22 15.56
N LEU A 147 10.31 -16.48 15.94
CA LEU A 147 10.24 -15.77 17.21
C LEU A 147 9.21 -16.47 18.08
N ASP A 148 9.70 -17.09 19.14
CA ASP A 148 8.91 -17.78 20.15
C ASP A 148 8.64 -16.83 21.34
N GLU A 149 8.10 -17.38 22.43
CA GLU A 149 7.81 -16.64 23.65
C GLU A 149 9.07 -16.04 24.30
N GLN A 150 10.26 -16.59 24.00
CA GLN A 150 11.54 -16.10 24.49
C GLN A 150 12.03 -14.88 23.68
N GLY A 151 11.39 -14.59 22.56
CA GLY A 151 11.65 -13.42 21.74
C GLY A 151 13.05 -13.41 21.13
N HIS A 152 13.65 -12.22 21.09
CA HIS A 152 14.86 -12.01 20.32
C HIS A 152 16.16 -12.45 21.02
N ASN A 153 16.11 -13.01 22.24
CA ASN A 153 17.27 -13.62 22.93
C ASN A 153 18.57 -12.78 22.89
N GLY A 154 18.46 -11.44 22.98
CA GLY A 154 19.60 -10.52 22.98
C GLY A 154 20.27 -10.26 21.63
N VAL A 155 19.79 -10.84 20.52
CA VAL A 155 20.33 -10.57 19.17
C VAL A 155 19.68 -9.37 18.46
N TYR A 156 18.63 -8.80 19.07
CA TYR A 156 17.87 -7.68 18.52
C TYR A 156 18.69 -6.38 18.47
N ILE A 157 18.61 -5.69 17.34
CA ILE A 157 19.25 -4.39 17.11
C ILE A 157 18.20 -3.28 17.02
N SER A 158 17.24 -3.42 16.10
CA SER A 158 16.24 -2.39 15.78
C SER A 158 15.06 -3.01 15.03
N HIS A 159 13.95 -2.28 14.93
CA HIS A 159 12.82 -2.65 14.09
C HIS A 159 12.22 -1.44 13.36
N LYS A 160 11.46 -1.73 12.31
CA LYS A 160 10.48 -0.85 11.69
C LYS A 160 9.16 -1.57 11.65
N PHE A 161 8.17 -1.02 12.34
CA PHE A 161 6.80 -1.45 12.19
C PHE A 161 6.12 -0.72 11.03
N ILE A 162 5.44 -1.48 10.19
CA ILE A 162 4.61 -1.00 9.09
C ILE A 162 3.19 -1.42 9.42
N LYS A 163 2.44 -0.49 10.01
CA LYS A 163 0.99 -0.64 10.16
C LYS A 163 0.37 -0.61 8.77
N ARG A 164 -0.42 -1.62 8.44
CA ARG A 164 -1.20 -1.63 7.20
C ARG A 164 -2.65 -1.36 7.55
N ASP A 165 -2.99 -0.08 7.63
CA ASP A 165 -4.37 0.44 7.75
C ASP A 165 -4.93 0.92 6.41
N ASN A 166 -4.42 0.33 5.31
CA ASN A 166 -4.86 0.67 3.96
C ASN A 166 -6.37 0.47 3.83
N GLU A 167 -7.10 1.51 3.42
CA GLU A 167 -8.54 1.44 3.09
C GLU A 167 -8.83 0.28 2.12
N ALA A 168 -7.92 -0.03 1.20
CA ALA A 168 -8.06 -1.16 0.28
C ALA A 168 -8.07 -2.54 0.96
N CYS A 169 -7.68 -2.63 2.23
CA CYS A 169 -7.63 -3.85 3.03
C CYS A 169 -8.82 -4.03 3.96
N LYS A 170 -9.67 -3.00 4.07
CA LYS A 170 -10.90 -3.10 4.83
C LYS A 170 -11.92 -3.92 4.05
N PRO A 171 -12.65 -4.85 4.68
CA PRO A 171 -13.73 -5.56 4.02
C PRO A 171 -14.72 -4.57 3.43
N ARG A 172 -15.05 -4.78 2.14
CA ARG A 172 -16.08 -4.02 1.46
C ARG A 172 -17.44 -4.60 1.80
N VAL A 173 -18.36 -3.74 2.20
CA VAL A 173 -19.71 -4.15 2.58
C VAL A 173 -20.72 -3.49 1.67
N THR A 174 -21.77 -4.25 1.37
CA THR A 174 -22.91 -3.82 0.57
C THR A 174 -24.14 -3.81 1.47
N PRO A 175 -24.71 -2.64 1.76
CA PRO A 175 -25.95 -2.55 2.52
C PRO A 175 -27.09 -3.34 1.87
N ALA A 176 -27.84 -4.10 2.66
CA ALA A 176 -29.14 -4.59 2.23
C ALA A 176 -30.13 -3.42 2.08
N ALA A 177 -30.93 -3.43 1.02
CA ALA A 177 -31.98 -2.45 0.84
C ALA A 177 -33.07 -2.63 1.92
N PRO A 178 -33.53 -1.55 2.56
CA PRO A 178 -34.69 -1.59 3.43
C PRO A 178 -35.97 -1.82 2.63
N SER A 179 -37.00 -2.37 3.28
CA SER A 179 -38.33 -2.56 2.68
C SER A 179 -39.41 -1.93 3.54
N VAL A 180 -40.44 -1.36 2.91
CA VAL A 180 -41.60 -0.80 3.60
C VAL A 180 -42.85 -1.62 3.30
N SER A 181 -43.76 -1.67 4.27
CA SER A 181 -45.14 -2.13 4.09
C SER A 181 -46.04 -0.94 4.38
N ASP A 182 -46.66 -0.40 3.33
CA ASP A 182 -47.65 0.68 3.35
C ASP A 182 -49.03 0.04 3.20
N VAL A 183 -49.86 0.16 4.23
CA VAL A 183 -51.21 -0.39 4.24
C VAL A 183 -52.21 0.75 4.43
N CYS A 184 -53.51 0.46 4.30
CA CYS A 184 -54.50 1.50 4.53
C CYS A 184 -54.38 2.06 5.96
N GLY A 185 -54.46 3.39 6.08
CA GLY A 185 -54.18 4.16 7.28
C GLY A 185 -52.73 4.04 7.75
N THR A 186 -52.30 4.94 8.62
CA THR A 186 -50.90 5.00 9.05
C THR A 186 -50.53 4.03 10.19
N ASP A 187 -51.51 3.44 10.88
CA ASP A 187 -51.29 2.70 12.13
C ASP A 187 -50.50 1.39 11.98
N LYS A 188 -50.46 0.83 10.77
CA LYS A 188 -49.87 -0.49 10.49
C LYS A 188 -48.71 -0.45 9.50
N ASP A 189 -48.28 0.76 9.18
CA ASP A 189 -47.15 0.99 8.30
C ASP A 189 -45.84 0.59 8.98
N THR A 190 -45.00 -0.12 8.25
CA THR A 190 -43.73 -0.64 8.80
C THR A 190 -42.56 -0.48 7.86
N LEU A 191 -41.38 -0.28 8.44
CA LEU A 191 -40.08 -0.29 7.79
C LEU A 191 -39.27 -1.46 8.34
N THR A 192 -38.73 -2.30 7.46
CA THR A 192 -37.88 -3.42 7.83
C THR A 192 -36.44 -3.17 7.39
N ILE A 193 -35.51 -3.23 8.35
CA ILE A 193 -34.07 -3.12 8.16
C ILE A 193 -33.45 -4.51 8.35
N SER A 194 -32.81 -5.04 7.30
CA SER A 194 -32.08 -6.31 7.39
C SER A 194 -30.72 -6.11 8.06
N ALA A 195 -30.32 -7.04 8.93
CA ALA A 195 -28.98 -7.03 9.51
C ALA A 195 -27.94 -7.27 8.40
N THR A 196 -26.98 -6.35 8.27
CA THR A 196 -25.85 -6.47 7.34
C THR A 196 -24.57 -6.26 8.13
N GLU A 197 -23.68 -7.25 8.12
CA GLU A 197 -22.40 -7.16 8.83
C GLU A 197 -21.59 -5.95 8.34
N GLY A 198 -21.04 -5.20 9.29
CA GLY A 198 -20.23 -4.01 8.99
C GLY A 198 -21.00 -2.78 8.50
N VAL A 199 -22.34 -2.83 8.46
CA VAL A 199 -23.20 -1.70 8.07
C VAL A 199 -24.05 -1.23 9.25
N ALA A 200 -24.09 0.09 9.45
CA ALA A 200 -25.01 0.75 10.36
C ALA A 200 -26.04 1.56 9.56
N TYR A 201 -27.29 1.53 10.00
CA TYR A 201 -28.39 2.26 9.37
C TYR A 201 -28.83 3.43 10.24
N LEU A 202 -29.25 4.51 9.58
CA LEU A 202 -29.88 5.67 10.19
C LEU A 202 -31.26 5.89 9.58
N LEU A 203 -32.28 6.00 10.41
CA LEU A 203 -33.61 6.45 10.04
C LEU A 203 -33.74 7.95 10.34
N ASN A 204 -33.94 8.76 9.31
CA ASN A 204 -34.02 10.23 9.41
C ASN A 204 -32.83 10.83 10.18
N GLY A 205 -31.63 10.27 9.99
CA GLY A 205 -30.39 10.70 10.65
C GLY A 205 -30.14 10.09 12.04
N ASN A 206 -31.08 9.33 12.60
CA ASN A 206 -30.91 8.66 13.90
C ASN A 206 -30.59 7.18 13.72
N ALA A 207 -29.64 6.65 14.49
CA ALA A 207 -29.27 5.24 14.42
C ALA A 207 -30.48 4.33 14.68
N ILE A 208 -30.64 3.29 13.86
CA ILE A 208 -31.72 2.32 13.97
C ILE A 208 -31.15 0.89 13.92
N SER A 209 -31.67 0.00 14.75
CA SER A 209 -31.28 -1.41 14.75
C SER A 209 -31.93 -2.16 13.60
N ALA A 210 -31.35 -3.30 13.22
CA ALA A 210 -32.05 -4.27 12.38
C ALA A 210 -33.39 -4.68 13.01
N GLY A 211 -34.37 -5.03 12.18
CA GLY A 211 -35.73 -5.39 12.57
C GLY A 211 -36.81 -4.57 11.87
N THR A 212 -38.04 -4.76 12.31
CA THR A 212 -39.23 -4.07 11.79
C THR A 212 -39.66 -2.98 12.76
N HIS A 213 -39.88 -1.77 12.23
CA HIS A 213 -40.17 -0.56 12.99
C HIS A 213 -41.44 0.12 12.45
N PRO A 214 -42.33 0.64 13.31
CA PRO A 214 -43.44 1.46 12.85
C PRO A 214 -42.92 2.77 12.27
N VAL A 215 -43.46 3.18 11.13
CA VAL A 215 -43.12 4.44 10.45
C VAL A 215 -44.36 5.07 9.87
N THR A 216 -44.36 6.39 9.69
CA THR A 216 -45.45 7.11 9.02
C THR A 216 -44.89 8.23 8.17
N GLY A 217 -45.65 8.66 7.15
CA GLY A 217 -45.28 9.79 6.31
C GLY A 217 -44.02 9.56 5.48
N SER A 218 -43.13 10.55 5.42
CA SER A 218 -41.88 10.46 4.65
C SER A 218 -40.71 10.04 5.53
N VAL A 219 -39.99 9.01 5.13
CA VAL A 219 -38.81 8.50 5.84
C VAL A 219 -37.62 8.34 4.91
N THR A 220 -36.43 8.62 5.42
CA THR A 220 -35.16 8.41 4.74
C THR A 220 -34.31 7.44 5.55
N VAL A 221 -33.84 6.38 4.89
CA VAL A 221 -32.88 5.44 5.45
C VAL A 221 -31.52 5.69 4.80
N THR A 222 -30.49 5.88 5.62
CA THR A 222 -29.10 6.00 5.17
C THR A 222 -28.29 4.85 5.74
N ALA A 223 -27.45 4.21 4.93
CA ALA A 223 -26.50 3.20 5.34
C ALA A 223 -25.06 3.77 5.34
N GLN A 224 -24.28 3.42 6.36
CA GLN A 224 -22.88 3.79 6.49
C GLN A 224 -22.06 2.63 7.08
N ALA A 225 -20.72 2.71 6.98
CA ALA A 225 -19.85 1.73 7.64
C ALA A 225 -20.08 1.78 9.16
N ALA A 226 -20.25 0.61 9.78
CA ALA A 226 -20.50 0.50 11.22
C ALA A 226 -19.28 0.89 12.08
N SER A 227 -18.07 0.80 11.52
CA SER A 227 -16.83 1.19 12.17
C SER A 227 -15.78 1.57 11.13
N ASN A 228 -14.64 2.09 11.59
CA ASN A 228 -13.50 2.37 10.74
C ASN A 228 -12.82 1.12 10.15
N GLN A 229 -13.28 -0.09 10.47
CA GLN A 229 -12.75 -1.35 9.93
C GLN A 229 -13.42 -1.75 8.62
N TYR A 230 -14.57 -1.17 8.29
CA TYR A 230 -15.34 -1.47 7.08
C TYR A 230 -15.34 -0.29 6.11
N VAL A 231 -15.54 -0.59 4.83
CA VAL A 231 -15.74 0.43 3.78
C VAL A 231 -16.97 0.06 2.97
N ILE A 232 -17.86 1.02 2.74
CA ILE A 232 -18.98 0.82 1.82
C ILE A 232 -18.43 0.64 0.40
N ALA A 233 -18.89 -0.39 -0.32
CA ALA A 233 -18.55 -0.56 -1.73
C ALA A 233 -18.93 0.71 -2.54
N SER A 234 -18.08 1.13 -3.47
CA SER A 234 -18.24 2.44 -4.15
C SER A 234 -19.41 2.51 -5.11
N ASP A 235 -19.95 1.36 -5.50
CA ASP A 235 -20.94 1.14 -6.55
C ASP A 235 -22.31 0.70 -6.01
N VAL A 236 -22.59 0.93 -4.72
CA VAL A 236 -23.83 0.48 -4.06
C VAL A 236 -24.69 1.66 -3.60
N VAL A 237 -25.99 1.41 -3.49
CA VAL A 237 -26.94 2.40 -2.94
C VAL A 237 -26.81 2.45 -1.42
N THR A 238 -26.73 3.67 -0.88
CA THR A 238 -26.63 3.92 0.56
C THR A 238 -27.75 4.77 1.12
N GLN A 239 -28.67 5.24 0.27
CA GLN A 239 -29.78 6.08 0.71
C GLN A 239 -31.07 5.67 0.00
N TRP A 240 -32.14 5.52 0.78
CA TRP A 240 -33.47 5.21 0.30
C TRP A 240 -34.46 6.19 0.93
N ALA A 241 -35.31 6.77 0.10
CA ALA A 241 -36.44 7.59 0.54
C ALA A 241 -37.74 6.85 0.25
N PHE A 242 -38.65 6.85 1.22
CA PHE A 242 -39.99 6.30 1.12
C PHE A 242 -41.02 7.34 1.54
N THR A 243 -42.17 7.35 0.86
CA THR A 243 -43.34 8.12 1.24
C THR A 243 -44.49 7.14 1.41
N LEU A 244 -44.97 7.01 2.64
CA LEU A 244 -46.11 6.15 2.99
C LEU A 244 -47.41 6.96 2.96
N THR A 245 -48.51 6.30 2.60
CA THR A 245 -49.81 6.95 2.39
C THR A 245 -50.70 6.90 3.63
N ASP A 246 -51.69 7.80 3.69
CA ASP A 246 -52.81 7.70 4.65
C ASP A 246 -54.10 7.35 3.89
N GLU A 247 -54.01 6.33 3.03
CA GLU A 247 -55.16 5.86 2.26
C GLU A 247 -56.20 5.27 3.21
N LYS A 248 -57.43 5.78 3.18
CA LYS A 248 -58.47 5.34 4.11
C LYS A 248 -58.74 3.84 3.98
N CYS A 249 -58.80 3.15 5.12
CA CYS A 249 -59.20 1.76 5.12
C CYS A 249 -60.65 1.56 4.68
N PRO A 250 -60.94 0.49 3.92
CA PRO A 250 -62.30 0.11 3.61
C PRO A 250 -63.07 -0.18 4.91
N THR A 251 -64.28 0.37 5.01
CA THR A 251 -65.15 0.18 6.16
C THR A 251 -65.61 -1.29 6.23
N PRO A 252 -65.39 -2.00 7.36
CA PRO A 252 -65.90 -3.35 7.53
C PRO A 252 -67.44 -3.34 7.47
N GLY A 253 -68.02 -3.82 6.37
CA GLY A 253 -69.48 -3.92 6.21
C GLY A 253 -70.05 -3.45 4.87
N GLN A 254 -69.26 -2.79 4.00
CA GLN A 254 -69.72 -2.40 2.66
C GLN A 254 -69.44 -3.52 1.64
N GLY A 255 -70.11 -4.66 1.84
CA GLY A 255 -70.11 -5.76 0.86
C GLY A 255 -70.98 -5.40 -0.35
N GLY A 256 -70.39 -5.38 -1.55
CA GLY A 256 -71.15 -5.41 -2.80
C GLY A 256 -70.63 -4.46 -3.88
N GLY A 257 -69.46 -4.74 -4.45
CA GLY A 257 -69.01 -4.06 -5.67
C GLY A 257 -67.56 -4.37 -5.99
N SER A 258 -67.37 -5.31 -6.93
CA SER A 258 -66.14 -5.67 -7.65
C SER A 258 -64.83 -5.59 -6.87
N VAL A 259 -64.27 -6.77 -6.58
CA VAL A 259 -62.89 -6.95 -6.11
C VAL A 259 -61.96 -6.49 -7.24
N ASP A 260 -61.71 -5.19 -7.35
CA ASP A 260 -60.50 -4.72 -8.01
C ASP A 260 -59.38 -5.04 -7.04
N ASN A 261 -58.64 -6.08 -7.40
CA ASN A 261 -57.39 -6.48 -6.78
C ASN A 261 -56.37 -5.37 -7.04
N SER A 262 -56.52 -4.24 -6.33
CA SER A 262 -55.56 -3.15 -6.31
C SER A 262 -54.25 -3.75 -5.80
N THR A 263 -53.40 -4.03 -6.78
CA THR A 263 -52.06 -4.55 -6.59
C THR A 263 -51.35 -3.60 -5.64
N PRO A 264 -50.68 -4.08 -4.57
CA PRO A 264 -49.93 -3.22 -3.66
C PRO A 264 -49.06 -2.28 -4.49
N THR A 265 -49.36 -0.99 -4.44
CA THR A 265 -48.59 0.02 -5.16
C THR A 265 -47.20 -0.04 -4.56
N THR A 266 -46.26 -0.66 -5.29
CA THR A 266 -44.88 -0.79 -4.80
C THR A 266 -44.38 0.63 -4.52
N PRO A 267 -44.03 0.97 -3.27
CA PRO A 267 -43.59 2.31 -2.93
C PRO A 267 -42.44 2.69 -3.85
N GLN A 268 -42.54 3.86 -4.50
CA GLN A 268 -41.52 4.30 -5.44
C GLN A 268 -40.22 4.54 -4.67
N VAL A 269 -39.30 3.57 -4.76
CA VAL A 269 -37.95 3.70 -4.23
C VAL A 269 -37.20 4.70 -5.10
N LEU A 270 -37.12 5.95 -4.65
CA LEU A 270 -36.19 6.90 -5.24
C LEU A 270 -34.79 6.61 -4.68
N ALA A 271 -34.14 5.60 -5.25
CA ALA A 271 -32.76 5.25 -4.94
C ALA A 271 -31.83 6.29 -5.61
N THR A 272 -31.42 7.30 -4.86
CA THR A 272 -30.41 8.25 -5.33
C THR A 272 -29.04 7.60 -5.13
N SER A 273 -28.48 7.01 -6.18
CA SER A 273 -27.06 6.63 -6.16
C SER A 273 -26.22 7.90 -6.25
N THR A 274 -25.54 8.24 -5.16
CA THR A 274 -24.53 9.32 -5.14
C THR A 274 -23.19 8.89 -5.73
N ALA A 275 -23.19 7.85 -6.58
CA ALA A 275 -22.00 7.48 -7.34
C ALA A 275 -21.72 8.57 -8.38
N THR A 276 -20.92 9.57 -7.98
CA THR A 276 -20.22 10.42 -8.93
C THR A 276 -19.48 9.48 -9.89
N PRO A 277 -19.70 9.54 -11.22
CA PRO A 277 -18.95 8.73 -12.15
C PRO A 277 -17.48 8.96 -11.89
N ALA A 278 -16.77 7.91 -11.46
CA ALA A 278 -15.33 7.96 -11.33
C ALA A 278 -14.80 8.38 -12.70
N THR A 279 -14.31 9.62 -12.79
CA THR A 279 -13.57 10.07 -13.95
C THR A 279 -12.36 9.16 -13.99
N LEU A 280 -12.34 8.22 -14.93
CA LEU A 280 -11.17 7.40 -15.20
C LEU A 280 -9.99 8.38 -15.33
N PRO A 281 -8.89 8.20 -14.58
CA PRO A 281 -7.69 8.97 -14.88
C PRO A 281 -7.36 8.67 -16.34
N ALA A 282 -7.31 9.71 -17.16
CA ALA A 282 -6.84 9.57 -18.53
C ALA A 282 -5.45 8.94 -18.46
N THR A 283 -5.33 7.65 -18.72
CA THR A 283 -4.05 6.99 -18.99
C THR A 283 -3.59 7.41 -20.38
N GLY A 284 -3.37 8.71 -20.55
CA GLY A 284 -2.58 9.29 -21.60
C GLY A 284 -1.19 9.54 -21.03
N ALA A 285 -0.38 8.49 -20.91
CA ALA A 285 1.06 8.71 -20.95
C ALA A 285 1.32 9.40 -22.31
N SER A 286 1.74 10.67 -22.27
CA SER A 286 1.99 11.41 -23.49
C SER A 286 2.98 10.61 -24.35
N VAL A 287 2.67 10.45 -25.64
CA VAL A 287 3.52 9.77 -26.63
C VAL A 287 4.95 10.34 -26.63
N GLN A 288 5.14 11.57 -26.12
CA GLN A 288 6.46 12.16 -25.91
C GLN A 288 7.36 11.44 -24.89
N GLN A 289 6.84 10.71 -23.89
CA GLN A 289 7.68 9.98 -22.93
C GLN A 289 8.12 8.58 -23.40
N ILE A 290 7.39 7.98 -24.35
CA ILE A 290 7.78 6.68 -24.93
C ILE A 290 8.89 6.86 -25.97
N VAL A 291 8.92 8.00 -26.68
CA VAL A 291 9.98 8.30 -27.67
C VAL A 291 11.35 8.51 -27.00
N THR A 292 11.41 9.05 -25.79
CA THR A 292 12.68 9.24 -25.05
C THR A 292 13.27 7.95 -24.49
N PHE A 293 12.44 6.96 -24.12
CA PHE A 293 12.92 5.68 -23.58
C PHE A 293 13.44 4.72 -24.66
N VAL A 294 12.87 4.76 -25.87
CA VAL A 294 13.34 3.92 -26.98
C VAL A 294 14.63 4.48 -27.61
N ALA A 295 14.79 5.81 -27.68
CA ALA A 295 16.01 6.45 -28.18
C ALA A 295 17.24 6.15 -27.30
N SER A 296 17.06 6.01 -25.99
CA SER A 296 18.16 5.74 -25.05
C SER A 296 18.62 4.28 -25.04
N LEU A 297 17.73 3.32 -25.35
CA LEU A 297 18.11 1.91 -25.51
C LEU A 297 18.90 1.64 -26.81
N VAL A 298 18.56 2.32 -27.91
CA VAL A 298 19.30 2.17 -29.18
C VAL A 298 20.69 2.82 -29.09
N ALA A 299 20.82 3.96 -28.39
CA ALA A 299 22.12 4.61 -28.17
C ALA A 299 23.06 3.76 -27.29
N PHE A 300 22.53 3.06 -26.27
CA PHE A 300 23.33 2.18 -25.42
C PHE A 300 23.81 0.93 -26.17
N ALA A 301 22.95 0.33 -26.98
CA ALA A 301 23.32 -0.86 -27.76
C ALA A 301 24.40 -0.55 -28.81
N TYR A 302 24.30 0.57 -29.53
CA TYR A 302 25.33 0.99 -30.47
C TYR A 302 26.63 1.45 -29.78
N GLY A 303 26.53 2.14 -28.64
CA GLY A 303 27.69 2.59 -27.87
C GLY A 303 28.53 1.42 -27.32
N VAL A 304 27.88 0.39 -26.78
CA VAL A 304 28.58 -0.80 -26.25
C VAL A 304 29.27 -1.59 -27.38
N VAL A 305 28.63 -1.75 -28.53
CA VAL A 305 29.24 -2.46 -29.68
C VAL A 305 30.45 -1.70 -30.24
N TYR A 306 30.41 -0.37 -30.27
CA TYR A 306 31.54 0.43 -30.77
C TYR A 306 32.75 0.40 -29.83
N LEU A 307 32.52 0.44 -28.51
CA LEU A 307 33.59 0.36 -27.51
C LEU A 307 34.25 -1.02 -27.45
N VAL A 308 33.50 -2.10 -27.65
CA VAL A 308 34.06 -3.46 -27.70
C VAL A 308 34.92 -3.65 -28.97
N ARG A 309 34.50 -3.10 -30.12
CA ARG A 309 35.33 -3.16 -31.35
C ARG A 309 36.62 -2.35 -31.25
N ALA A 310 36.59 -1.17 -30.63
CA ALA A 310 37.80 -0.36 -30.45
C ALA A 310 38.85 -1.05 -29.55
N LYS A 311 38.40 -1.78 -28.51
CA LYS A 311 39.29 -2.48 -27.58
C LYS A 311 39.93 -3.75 -28.19
N LEU A 312 39.27 -4.38 -29.16
CA LEU A 312 39.82 -5.53 -29.87
C LEU A 312 40.87 -5.12 -30.92
N ALA A 313 40.74 -3.94 -31.53
CA ALA A 313 41.70 -3.43 -32.50
C ALA A 313 43.06 -3.04 -31.88
N THR A 314 43.10 -2.64 -30.61
CA THR A 314 44.35 -2.27 -29.92
C THR A 314 45.11 -3.47 -29.34
N ASN A 315 44.49 -4.64 -29.21
CA ASN A 315 45.14 -5.85 -28.69
C ASN A 315 45.93 -6.66 -29.75
N HIS A 316 45.89 -6.26 -31.02
CA HIS A 316 46.60 -6.96 -32.10
C HIS A 316 47.93 -6.29 -32.52
N ASN A 317 48.36 -5.22 -31.84
CA ASN A 317 49.61 -4.51 -32.11
C ASN A 317 50.56 -4.51 -30.88
N SER A 318 50.58 -5.59 -30.11
CA SER A 318 51.57 -5.84 -29.05
C SER A 318 52.16 -7.22 -29.19
#